data_AF-A0A9E0NA73-F1
#
_entry.id   AF-A0A9E0NA73-F1
#
_cell.length_a   1.000
_cell.length_b   1.000
_cell.length_c   1.000
_cell.angle_alpha   90.00
_cell.angle_beta   90.00
_cell.angle_gamma   90.00
#
_symmetry.space_group_name_H-M   'P 1'
#
loop_
_entity.id
_entity.type
_entity.pdbx_description
1 polymer ?
#
loop_
_entity_poly.entity_id
_entity_poly.type
_entity_poly.pdbx_seq_one_letter_code
_entity_poly.pdbx_strand_id
1 'polypeptide(L)'
;MTSTEPTHAAGAAPEAALTCRKCGLTQAEAAACRRCGLARDRMADFAGPAPAPAPPAVDAAWAQVEAEWGAQARHQALVAAALDAGALPALARLYRSAAATRGDPGERADAERRAREVGTLAAAALAVGARPRPDPAPASYKGLKTVVLIVVVIALVGAILAVLRPPPRQPDRTQGGPREVPVAK
;
A
#
# COMPACT_ATOMS: atom_id res chain seq x y z
N MET A 1 44.67 -27.96 23.16
CA MET A 1 43.63 -28.45 22.24
C MET A 1 42.35 -28.64 23.05
N THR A 2 41.60 -27.56 23.27
CA THR A 2 40.36 -27.58 24.04
C THR A 2 39.20 -27.52 23.07
N SER A 3 38.56 -28.67 22.84
CA SER A 3 37.30 -28.78 22.10
C SER A 3 36.19 -28.18 22.94
N THR A 4 35.62 -27.07 22.50
CA THR A 4 34.41 -26.50 23.09
C THR A 4 33.21 -27.21 22.47
N GLU A 5 32.60 -28.14 23.22
CA GLU A 5 31.31 -28.74 22.85
C GLU A 5 30.22 -27.65 22.84
N PRO A 6 29.36 -27.60 21.80
CA PRO A 6 28.21 -26.72 21.80
C PRO A 6 27.16 -27.24 22.78
N THR A 7 27.06 -26.60 23.93
CA THR A 7 25.94 -26.72 24.87
C THR A 7 24.63 -26.38 24.16
N HIS A 8 23.89 -27.38 23.71
CA HIS A 8 22.51 -27.22 23.26
C HIS A 8 21.63 -26.92 24.48
N ALA A 9 21.29 -25.64 24.65
CA ALA A 9 20.42 -25.15 25.70
C ALA A 9 19.04 -25.82 25.63
N ALA A 10 18.58 -26.24 26.81
CA ALA A 10 17.35 -26.94 27.08
C ALA A 10 16.09 -26.15 26.67
N GLY A 11 15.10 -26.91 26.19
CA GLY A 11 13.69 -26.59 25.97
C GLY A 11 13.22 -25.17 26.29
N ALA A 12 13.27 -24.28 25.29
CA ALA A 12 12.43 -23.10 25.27
C ALA A 12 10.97 -23.54 25.26
N ALA A 13 10.16 -23.00 26.17
CA ALA A 13 8.71 -23.18 26.19
C ALA A 13 8.12 -22.88 24.81
N PRO A 14 7.03 -23.57 24.39
CA PRO A 14 6.43 -23.38 23.07
C PRO A 14 6.07 -21.90 22.89
N GLU A 15 6.85 -21.20 22.07
CA GLU A 15 6.59 -19.83 21.65
C GLU A 15 5.18 -19.78 21.05
N ALA A 16 4.37 -18.81 21.48
CA ALA A 16 2.99 -18.71 21.03
C ALA A 16 2.96 -18.61 19.50
N ALA A 17 2.39 -19.63 18.85
CA ALA A 17 2.29 -19.67 17.41
C ALA A 17 1.25 -18.63 16.95
N LEU A 18 1.66 -17.77 16.01
CA LEU A 18 0.80 -16.78 15.38
C LEU A 18 0.51 -17.20 13.94
N THR A 19 -0.78 -17.28 13.59
CA THR A 19 -1.25 -17.54 12.23
C THR A 19 -1.63 -16.23 11.54
N CYS A 20 -0.91 -15.87 10.48
CA CYS A 20 -1.19 -14.66 9.71
C CYS A 20 -2.52 -14.78 8.94
N ARG A 21 -3.47 -13.88 9.20
CA ARG A 21 -4.81 -13.88 8.56
C ARG A 21 -4.79 -13.57 7.05
N LYS A 22 -3.72 -12.93 6.56
CA LYS A 22 -3.59 -12.56 5.14
C LYS A 22 -3.02 -13.69 4.28
N CYS A 23 -1.98 -14.38 4.75
CA CYS A 23 -1.29 -15.41 3.97
C CYS A 23 -1.43 -16.83 4.52
N GLY A 24 -2.04 -17.00 5.70
CA GLY A 24 -2.25 -18.30 6.35
C GLY A 24 -1.02 -18.92 7.01
N LEU A 25 0.15 -18.26 6.96
CA LEU A 25 1.38 -18.82 7.55
C LEU A 25 1.27 -18.83 9.09
N THR A 26 1.44 -20.01 9.68
CA THR A 26 1.71 -20.18 11.12
C THR A 26 3.21 -20.04 11.37
N GLN A 27 3.59 -19.17 12.29
CA GLN A 27 4.98 -18.84 12.61
C GLN A 27 5.12 -18.54 14.10
N ALA A 28 6.37 -18.53 14.59
CA ALA A 28 6.68 -17.97 15.89
C ALA A 28 6.24 -16.50 15.97
N GLU A 29 5.98 -16.04 17.19
CA GLU A 29 5.57 -14.68 17.48
C GLU A 29 6.56 -13.67 16.89
N ALA A 30 6.04 -12.65 16.20
CA ALA A 30 6.86 -11.64 15.53
C ALA A 30 6.08 -10.34 15.38
N ALA A 31 6.80 -9.22 15.25
CA ALA A 31 6.19 -7.90 14.99
C ALA A 31 5.44 -7.85 13.63
N ALA A 32 5.82 -8.72 12.68
CA ALA A 32 5.17 -8.85 11.40
C ALA A 32 5.21 -10.29 10.87
N CYS A 33 4.34 -10.61 9.92
CA CYS A 33 4.39 -11.86 9.17
C CYS A 33 5.67 -11.93 8.34
N ARG A 34 6.51 -12.95 8.56
CA ARG A 34 7.79 -13.14 7.83
C ARG A 34 7.59 -13.43 6.34
N ARG A 35 6.39 -13.86 5.93
CA ARG A 35 6.07 -14.16 4.52
C ARG A 35 5.50 -12.98 3.74
N CYS A 36 4.65 -12.16 4.36
CA CYS A 36 3.93 -11.09 3.64
C CYS A 36 4.13 -9.69 4.21
N GLY A 37 4.95 -9.55 5.25
CA GLY A 37 5.25 -8.26 5.88
C GLY A 37 4.08 -7.63 6.64
N LEU A 38 2.95 -8.33 6.80
CA LEU A 38 1.80 -7.79 7.51
C LEU A 38 2.14 -7.59 9.00
N ALA A 39 2.09 -6.35 9.46
CA ALA A 39 2.32 -5.99 10.85
C ALA A 39 1.26 -6.62 11.76
N ARG A 40 1.68 -7.04 12.96
CA ARG A 40 0.85 -7.81 13.90
C ARG A 40 -0.39 -7.04 14.37
N ASP A 41 -0.21 -5.76 14.68
CA ASP A 41 -1.27 -4.83 15.06
C ASP A 41 -2.34 -4.69 13.97
N ARG A 42 -1.97 -4.85 12.70
CA ARG A 42 -2.88 -4.80 11.55
C ARG A 42 -3.54 -6.14 11.25
N MET A 43 -3.15 -7.25 11.86
CA MET A 43 -3.69 -8.57 11.51
C MET A 43 -5.18 -8.72 11.82
N ALA A 44 -5.69 -8.01 12.83
CA ALA A 44 -7.11 -7.98 13.17
C ALA A 44 -7.96 -7.39 12.03
N ASP A 45 -7.43 -6.42 11.29
CA ASP A 45 -8.12 -5.81 10.14
C ASP A 45 -8.30 -6.81 8.98
N PHE A 46 -7.49 -7.87 8.95
CA PHE A 46 -7.58 -8.95 7.98
C PHE A 46 -8.38 -10.14 8.50
N ALA A 47 -9.02 -10.04 9.67
CA ALA A 47 -10.03 -10.98 10.13
C ALA A 47 -11.38 -10.78 9.39
N GLY A 48 -11.29 -10.57 8.07
CA GLY A 48 -12.45 -10.52 7.21
C GLY A 48 -13.26 -11.82 7.29
N PRO A 49 -14.49 -11.82 6.73
CA PRO A 49 -15.29 -13.02 6.66
C PRO A 49 -14.46 -14.17 6.09
N ALA A 50 -14.64 -15.36 6.68
CA ALA A 50 -13.96 -16.56 6.23
C ALA A 50 -14.07 -16.63 4.69
N PRO A 51 -12.96 -16.90 3.98
CA PRO A 51 -12.99 -16.94 2.54
C PRO A 51 -14.10 -17.89 2.10
N ALA A 52 -14.94 -17.44 1.18
CA ALA A 52 -15.98 -18.30 0.63
C ALA A 52 -15.35 -19.62 0.17
N PRO A 53 -16.01 -20.77 0.46
CA PRO A 53 -15.53 -22.06 -0.02
C PRO A 53 -15.40 -22.01 -1.54
N ALA A 54 -14.42 -22.76 -2.05
CA ALA A 54 -14.27 -22.86 -3.49
C ALA A 54 -15.52 -23.54 -4.09
N PRO A 55 -15.91 -23.18 -5.32
CA PRO A 55 -17.00 -23.87 -6.01
C PRO A 55 -16.67 -25.36 -6.18
N PRO A 56 -17.66 -26.28 -6.10
CA PRO A 56 -17.42 -27.72 -6.16
C PRO A 56 -16.65 -28.18 -7.41
N ALA A 57 -16.84 -27.50 -8.55
CA ALA A 57 -16.11 -27.78 -9.78
C ALA A 57 -14.60 -27.49 -9.65
N VAL A 58 -14.23 -26.44 -8.92
CA VAL A 58 -12.83 -26.07 -8.64
C VAL A 58 -12.22 -27.07 -7.66
N ASP A 59 -12.95 -27.47 -6.62
CA ASP A 59 -12.48 -28.47 -5.66
C ASP A 59 -12.24 -29.84 -6.32
N ALA A 60 -13.16 -30.28 -7.19
CA ALA A 60 -13.01 -31.52 -7.94
C ALA A 60 -11.79 -31.47 -8.89
N ALA A 61 -11.58 -30.37 -9.59
CA ALA A 61 -10.41 -30.19 -10.45
C ALA A 61 -9.11 -30.08 -9.62
N TRP A 62 -9.16 -29.48 -8.43
CA TRP A 62 -8.03 -29.40 -7.51
C TRP A 62 -7.60 -30.78 -7.03
N ALA A 63 -8.54 -31.64 -6.64
CA ALA A 63 -8.26 -33.02 -6.24
C ALA A 63 -7.54 -33.82 -7.34
N GLN A 64 -7.89 -33.58 -8.61
CA GLN A 64 -7.18 -34.20 -9.74
C GLN A 64 -5.75 -33.69 -9.91
N VAL A 65 -5.52 -32.39 -9.68
CA VAL A 65 -4.17 -31.81 -9.66
C VAL A 65 -3.34 -32.35 -8.49
N GLU A 66 -3.95 -32.56 -7.33
CA GLU A 66 -3.26 -33.15 -6.18
C GLU A 66 -2.85 -34.60 -6.45
N ALA A 67 -3.70 -35.38 -7.11
CA ALA A 67 -3.40 -36.75 -7.51
C ALA A 67 -2.29 -36.85 -8.57
N GLU A 68 -2.21 -35.89 -9.49
CA GLU A 68 -1.29 -35.90 -10.63
C GLU A 68 -0.61 -34.52 -10.82
N TRP A 69 0.21 -34.09 -9.86
CA TRP A 69 0.82 -32.75 -9.88
C TRP A 69 1.70 -32.47 -11.12
N GLY A 70 2.38 -33.49 -11.65
CA GLY A 70 3.18 -33.32 -12.86
C GLY A 70 2.36 -33.10 -14.14
N ALA A 71 1.04 -33.36 -14.11
CA ALA A 71 0.20 -33.33 -15.29
C ALA A 71 -0.25 -31.89 -15.61
N GLN A 72 0.51 -31.22 -16.49
CA GLN A 72 0.22 -29.84 -16.92
C GLN A 72 -1.23 -29.64 -17.41
N ALA A 73 -1.82 -30.64 -18.06
CA ALA A 73 -3.22 -30.61 -18.52
C ALA A 73 -4.23 -30.45 -17.36
N ARG A 74 -3.98 -31.08 -16.20
CA ARG A 74 -4.83 -30.96 -15.01
C ARG A 74 -4.80 -29.53 -14.46
N HIS A 75 -3.62 -28.93 -14.41
CA HIS A 75 -3.48 -27.54 -13.98
C HIS A 75 -4.20 -26.56 -14.90
N GLN A 76 -4.14 -26.78 -16.23
CA GLN A 76 -4.86 -25.95 -17.20
C GLN A 76 -6.38 -26.10 -17.03
N ALA A 77 -6.88 -27.33 -16.88
CA ALA A 77 -8.30 -27.59 -16.65
C ALA A 77 -8.82 -26.92 -15.36
N LEU A 78 -8.02 -26.96 -14.30
CA LEU A 78 -8.32 -26.27 -13.03
C LEU A 78 -8.37 -24.75 -13.19
N VAL A 79 -7.42 -24.15 -13.91
CA VAL A 79 -7.43 -22.69 -14.16
C VAL A 79 -8.67 -22.30 -14.98
N ALA A 80 -9.05 -23.10 -15.98
CA ALA A 80 -10.28 -22.88 -16.75
C ALA A 80 -11.53 -22.96 -15.85
N ALA A 81 -11.67 -24.01 -15.04
CA ALA A 81 -12.79 -24.13 -14.09
C ALA A 81 -12.86 -22.96 -13.09
N ALA A 82 -11.71 -22.47 -12.62
CA ALA A 82 -11.65 -21.32 -11.73
C ALA A 82 -11.98 -19.99 -12.43
N LEU A 83 -11.64 -19.84 -13.72
CA LEU A 83 -12.03 -18.70 -14.53
C LEU A 83 -13.55 -18.66 -14.72
N ASP A 84 -14.13 -19.78 -15.16
CA ASP A 84 -15.56 -19.91 -15.42
C ASP A 84 -16.40 -19.65 -14.17
N ALA A 85 -15.91 -20.08 -13.00
CA ALA A 85 -16.58 -19.87 -11.73
C ALA A 85 -16.24 -18.54 -11.03
N GLY A 86 -15.42 -17.67 -11.62
CA GLY A 86 -14.98 -16.42 -11.00
C GLY A 86 -14.16 -16.60 -9.71
N ALA A 87 -13.49 -17.74 -9.56
CA ALA A 87 -12.86 -18.21 -8.34
C ALA A 87 -11.31 -18.16 -8.37
N LEU A 88 -10.71 -17.35 -9.26
CA LEU A 88 -9.25 -17.17 -9.34
C LEU A 88 -8.58 -16.81 -7.98
N PRO A 89 -9.16 -15.94 -7.12
CA PRO A 89 -8.56 -15.66 -5.81
C PRO A 89 -8.54 -16.89 -4.90
N ALA A 90 -9.54 -17.78 -5.01
CA ALA A 90 -9.57 -19.03 -4.26
C ALA A 90 -8.50 -20.00 -4.76
N LEU A 91 -8.36 -20.13 -6.07
CA LEU A 91 -7.31 -20.95 -6.69
C LEU A 91 -5.90 -20.47 -6.29
N ALA A 92 -5.65 -19.16 -6.26
CA ALA A 92 -4.37 -18.62 -5.81
C ALA A 92 -4.06 -18.99 -4.34
N ARG A 93 -5.08 -19.12 -3.47
CA ARG A 93 -4.90 -19.61 -2.09
C ARG A 93 -4.51 -21.08 -2.08
N LEU A 94 -5.18 -21.92 -2.87
CA LEU A 94 -4.87 -23.36 -2.96
C LEU A 94 -3.40 -23.60 -3.34
N TYR A 95 -2.89 -22.90 -4.37
CA TYR A 95 -1.48 -23.00 -4.73
C TYR A 95 -0.52 -22.50 -3.63
N ARG A 96 -0.86 -21.43 -2.91
CA ARG A 96 -0.03 -20.94 -1.79
C ARG A 96 0.00 -21.92 -0.61
N SER A 97 -1.10 -22.63 -0.37
CA SER A 97 -1.19 -23.69 0.63
C SER A 97 -0.36 -24.89 0.19
N ALA A 98 -0.50 -25.34 -1.06
CA ALA A 98 0.31 -26.42 -1.63
C ALA A 98 1.83 -26.13 -1.55
N ALA A 99 2.24 -24.90 -1.87
CA ALA A 99 3.62 -24.47 -1.73
C ALA A 99 4.16 -24.57 -0.30
N ALA A 100 3.28 -24.43 0.71
CA ALA A 100 3.67 -24.50 2.12
C ALA A 100 3.69 -25.93 2.66
N THR A 101 2.90 -26.85 2.09
CA THR A 101 2.73 -28.22 2.61
C THR A 101 3.54 -29.27 1.85
N ARG A 102 3.91 -29.03 0.59
CA ARG A 102 4.65 -30.02 -0.21
C ARG A 102 6.09 -30.19 0.30
N GLY A 103 6.54 -31.44 0.38
CA GLY A 103 7.91 -31.79 0.81
C GLY A 103 8.95 -31.58 -0.29
N ASP A 104 8.61 -31.90 -1.54
CA ASP A 104 9.52 -31.79 -2.67
C ASP A 104 9.83 -30.32 -3.01
N PRO A 105 11.12 -29.91 -3.07
CA PRO A 105 11.50 -28.54 -3.42
C PRO A 105 11.04 -28.11 -4.82
N GLY A 106 11.04 -29.01 -5.80
CA GLY A 106 10.62 -28.74 -7.17
C GLY A 106 9.13 -28.44 -7.25
N GLU A 107 8.31 -29.29 -6.63
CA GLU A 107 6.86 -29.09 -6.56
C GLU A 107 6.48 -27.83 -5.76
N ARG A 108 7.20 -27.50 -4.69
CA ARG A 108 7.01 -26.24 -3.96
C ARG A 108 7.28 -25.03 -4.84
N ALA A 109 8.41 -25.01 -5.55
CA ALA A 109 8.74 -23.91 -6.46
C ALA A 109 7.71 -23.80 -7.60
N ASP A 110 7.21 -24.94 -8.09
CA ASP A 110 6.14 -25.00 -9.07
C ASP A 110 4.83 -24.39 -8.55
N ALA A 111 4.42 -24.77 -7.33
CA ALA A 111 3.24 -24.24 -6.67
C ALA A 111 3.35 -22.71 -6.46
N GLU A 112 4.52 -22.21 -6.05
CA GLU A 112 4.75 -20.76 -5.88
C GLU A 112 4.68 -20.02 -7.21
N ARG A 113 5.24 -20.58 -8.29
CA ARG A 113 5.16 -20.00 -9.62
C ARG A 113 3.72 -19.89 -10.09
N ARG A 114 2.95 -20.98 -9.98
CA ARG A 114 1.52 -21.00 -10.34
C ARG A 114 0.68 -20.08 -9.47
N ALA A 115 0.97 -19.98 -8.17
CA ALA A 115 0.32 -19.02 -7.28
C ALA A 115 0.49 -17.56 -7.75
N ARG A 116 1.69 -17.21 -8.26
CA ARG A 116 1.96 -15.89 -8.84
C ARG A 116 1.21 -15.68 -10.15
N GLU A 117 1.26 -16.66 -11.06
CA GLU A 117 0.54 -16.61 -12.35
C GLU A 117 -0.98 -16.46 -12.17
N VAL A 118 -1.59 -17.27 -11.30
CA VAL A 118 -3.03 -17.13 -11.00
C VAL A 118 -3.32 -15.80 -10.30
N GLY A 119 -2.39 -15.32 -9.45
CA GLY A 119 -2.50 -14.02 -8.81
C GLY A 119 -2.51 -12.85 -9.81
N THR A 120 -1.67 -12.88 -10.84
CA THR A 120 -1.66 -11.86 -11.89
C THR A 120 -2.93 -11.91 -12.73
N LEU A 121 -3.42 -13.12 -13.06
CA LEU A 121 -4.72 -13.30 -13.74
C LEU A 121 -5.88 -12.76 -12.90
N ALA A 122 -5.91 -13.02 -11.60
CA ALA A 122 -6.94 -12.51 -10.69
C ALA A 122 -6.91 -10.98 -10.64
N ALA A 123 -5.73 -10.38 -10.54
CA ALA A 123 -5.57 -8.92 -10.54
C ALA A 123 -6.02 -8.30 -11.87
N ALA A 124 -5.70 -8.93 -13.01
CA ALA A 124 -6.14 -8.49 -14.32
C ALA A 124 -7.67 -8.59 -14.47
N ALA A 125 -8.28 -9.69 -14.04
CA ALA A 125 -9.74 -9.86 -14.06
C ALA A 125 -10.45 -8.80 -13.22
N LEU A 126 -9.91 -8.48 -12.04
CA LEU A 126 -10.41 -7.40 -11.19
C LEU A 126 -10.25 -6.02 -11.85
N ALA A 127 -9.14 -5.78 -12.55
CA ALA A 127 -8.93 -4.52 -13.26
C ALA A 127 -9.92 -4.33 -14.42
N VAL A 128 -10.28 -5.41 -15.14
CA VAL A 128 -11.30 -5.37 -16.20
C VAL A 128 -12.71 -5.17 -15.62
N GLY A 129 -13.01 -5.83 -14.49
CA GLY A 129 -14.30 -5.71 -13.82
C GLY A 129 -14.47 -4.44 -12.98
N ALA A 130 -13.39 -3.74 -12.66
CA ALA A 130 -13.42 -2.49 -11.94
C ALA A 130 -14.05 -1.43 -12.84
N ARG A 131 -15.36 -1.19 -12.66
CA ARG A 131 -15.97 0.05 -13.12
C ARG A 131 -15.11 1.19 -12.57
N PRO A 132 -14.70 2.19 -13.39
CA PRO A 132 -14.00 3.34 -12.88
C PRO A 132 -14.78 3.84 -11.68
N ARG A 133 -14.13 3.87 -10.51
CA ARG A 133 -14.71 4.49 -9.32
C ARG A 133 -15.22 5.84 -9.82
N PRO A 134 -16.53 6.14 -9.69
CA PRO A 134 -17.02 7.45 -10.13
C PRO A 134 -16.09 8.45 -9.46
N ASP A 135 -15.40 9.24 -10.29
CA ASP A 135 -14.47 10.25 -9.81
C ASP A 135 -15.19 10.96 -8.66
N PRO A 136 -14.58 11.10 -7.47
CA PRO A 136 -15.20 11.88 -6.42
C PRO A 136 -15.55 13.21 -7.08
N ALA A 137 -16.86 13.47 -7.23
CA ALA A 137 -17.35 14.61 -8.00
C ALA A 137 -16.49 15.81 -7.56
N PRO A 138 -15.79 16.49 -8.49
CA PRO A 138 -14.72 17.42 -8.13
C PRO A 138 -15.27 18.30 -7.04
N ALA A 139 -14.72 18.16 -5.83
CA ALA A 139 -15.24 18.81 -4.64
C ALA A 139 -15.47 20.27 -5.04
N SER A 140 -16.74 20.68 -5.12
CA SER A 140 -17.13 21.87 -5.86
C SER A 140 -16.27 23.03 -5.35
N TYR A 141 -15.30 23.45 -6.17
CA TYR A 141 -14.21 24.36 -5.83
C TYR A 141 -14.70 25.82 -5.67
N LYS A 142 -15.93 25.98 -5.19
CA LYS A 142 -16.61 27.24 -4.90
C LYS A 142 -15.82 28.05 -3.87
N GLY A 143 -15.20 27.39 -2.89
CA GLY A 143 -14.35 28.04 -1.89
C GLY A 143 -13.12 28.75 -2.46
N LEU A 144 -12.37 28.10 -3.36
CA LEU A 144 -11.14 28.71 -3.91
C LEU A 144 -11.45 29.91 -4.82
N LYS A 145 -12.52 29.84 -5.62
CA LYS A 145 -12.93 30.98 -6.45
C LYS A 145 -13.23 32.23 -5.61
N THR A 146 -13.92 32.05 -4.48
CA THR A 146 -14.19 33.15 -3.55
C THR A 146 -12.91 33.70 -2.92
N VAL A 147 -11.98 32.84 -2.50
CA VAL A 147 -10.69 33.28 -1.94
C VAL A 147 -9.87 34.07 -2.97
N VAL A 148 -9.75 33.56 -4.20
CA VAL A 148 -9.03 34.25 -5.28
C VAL A 148 -9.67 35.60 -5.60
N LEU A 149 -11.00 35.67 -5.68
CA LEU A 149 -11.72 36.92 -5.91
C LEU A 149 -11.43 37.96 -4.80
N ILE A 150 -11.47 37.54 -3.52
CA ILE A 150 -11.17 38.41 -2.38
C ILE A 150 -9.74 38.96 -2.47
N VAL A 151 -8.76 38.11 -2.77
CA VAL A 151 -7.35 38.52 -2.90
C VAL A 151 -7.18 39.55 -4.03
N VAL A 152 -7.84 39.32 -5.17
CA VAL A 152 -7.81 40.26 -6.30
C VAL A 152 -8.43 41.61 -5.94
N VAL A 153 -9.58 41.60 -5.23
CA VAL A 153 -10.24 42.82 -4.78
C VAL A 153 -9.36 43.60 -3.79
N ILE A 154 -8.75 42.92 -2.81
CA ILE A 154 -7.84 43.56 -1.85
C ILE A 154 -6.64 44.19 -2.57
N ALA A 155 -6.04 43.49 -3.54
CA ALA A 155 -4.92 44.01 -4.32
C ALA A 155 -5.30 45.27 -5.13
N LEU A 156 -6.48 45.27 -5.77
CA LEU A 156 -6.98 46.42 -6.53
C LEU A 156 -7.25 47.62 -5.62
N VAL A 157 -7.90 47.41 -4.47
CA VAL A 157 -8.13 48.46 -3.47
C VAL A 157 -6.80 49.01 -2.96
N GLY A 158 -5.84 48.14 -2.65
CA GLY A 158 -4.50 48.55 -2.24
C GLY A 158 -3.78 49.40 -3.29
N ALA A 159 -3.89 49.03 -4.57
CA ALA A 159 -3.31 49.80 -5.67
C ALA A 159 -3.96 51.19 -5.83
N ILE A 160 -5.29 51.26 -5.75
CA ILE A 160 -6.03 52.54 -5.82
C ILE A 160 -5.63 53.44 -4.65
N LEU A 161 -5.58 52.91 -3.43
CA LEU A 161 -5.17 53.67 -2.25
C LEU A 161 -3.70 54.12 -2.33
N ALA A 162 -2.82 53.34 -2.95
CA ALA A 162 -1.43 53.73 -3.18
C ALA A 162 -1.30 54.90 -4.17
N VAL A 163 -2.10 54.90 -5.24
CA VAL A 163 -2.14 56.00 -6.22
C VAL A 163 -2.74 57.27 -5.62
N LEU A 164 -3.75 57.15 -4.74
CA LEU A 164 -4.39 58.29 -4.08
C LEU A 164 -3.61 58.85 -2.90
N ARG A 165 -2.61 58.13 -2.37
CA ARG A 165 -1.80 58.65 -1.27
C ARG A 165 -0.89 59.76 -1.80
N PRO A 166 -0.98 60.98 -1.25
CA PRO A 166 -0.05 62.03 -1.61
C PRO A 166 1.38 61.55 -1.30
N PRO A 167 2.36 61.89 -2.16
CA PRO A 167 3.74 61.51 -1.91
C PRO A 167 4.11 61.95 -0.49
N PRO A 168 4.80 61.09 0.28
CA PRO A 168 5.26 61.47 1.61
C PRO A 168 6.02 62.77 1.45
N ARG A 169 5.57 63.83 2.14
CA ARG A 169 6.26 65.12 2.16
C ARG A 169 7.69 64.81 2.54
N GLN A 170 8.61 64.96 1.58
CA GLN A 170 10.02 64.87 1.90
C GLN A 170 10.26 65.91 3.00
N PRO A 171 10.78 65.50 4.17
CA PRO A 171 11.18 66.47 5.16
C PRO A 171 12.21 67.37 4.48
N ASP A 172 11.85 68.64 4.39
CA ASP A 172 12.63 69.67 3.71
C ASP A 172 14.05 69.64 4.26
N ARG A 173 14.99 69.13 3.45
CA ARG A 173 16.39 68.92 3.84
C ARG A 173 17.17 70.22 3.71
N THR A 174 16.55 71.32 4.15
CA THR A 174 17.00 72.70 3.96
C THR A 174 16.99 73.45 5.29
N GLN A 175 17.86 73.04 6.23
CA GLN A 175 18.48 73.98 7.18
C GLN A 175 19.67 73.33 7.89
N GLY A 176 20.79 73.30 7.18
CA GLY A 176 22.10 72.96 7.71
C GLY A 176 23.21 73.63 6.89
N GLY A 177 22.98 74.88 6.48
CA GLY A 177 24.00 75.77 5.91
C GLY A 177 24.83 76.44 7.02
N PRO A 178 26.03 76.95 6.68
CA PRO A 178 27.23 76.94 7.51
C PRO A 178 27.21 77.88 8.72
N ARG A 179 27.67 77.40 9.88
CA ARG A 179 28.14 78.28 10.96
C ARG A 179 29.51 78.83 10.58
N GLU A 180 29.52 79.99 9.95
CA GLU A 180 30.65 80.91 10.03
C GLU A 180 30.84 81.31 11.50
N VAL A 181 32.02 81.06 12.06
CA VAL A 181 32.43 81.62 13.36
C VAL A 181 33.55 82.61 13.09
N PRO A 182 33.31 83.93 13.22
CA PRO A 182 34.36 84.93 13.11
C PRO A 182 35.19 85.07 14.40
N VAL A 183 36.51 85.10 14.19
CA VAL A 183 37.55 86.03 14.72
C VAL A 183 37.68 86.27 16.23
N ALA A 184 38.89 86.00 16.76
CA ALA A 184 39.79 86.91 17.50
C ALA A 184 41.01 86.08 17.98
N LYS A 185 42.27 86.43 17.73
CA LYS A 185 42.97 87.65 18.12
C LYS A 185 44.27 87.79 17.32
#